data_AF-Q4SUK0-F1
#
_entry.id   AF-Q4SUK0-F1
#
_cell.length_a   1.000
_cell.length_b   1.000
_cell.length_c   1.000
_cell.angle_alpha   90.00
_cell.angle_beta   90.00
_cell.angle_gamma   90.00
#
_symmetry.space_group_name_H-M   'P 1'
#
loop_
_entity.id
_entity.type
_entity.pdbx_description
1 polymer ?
#
loop_
_entity_poly.entity_id
_entity_poly.type
_entity_poly.pdbx_seq_one_letter_code
_entity_poly.pdbx_strand_id
1 'polypeptide(L)'
;FGLRHAQVVALSTGTKCINGEYLSDQGLVVNDCHAEVTARRALLRFLYSQLEFFLSKRPEDWEESIFVRHKERGYRLRDNIHFHMYISTSPCGDGRLNSPYEITSDS
;
A
#
# COMPACT_ATOMS: atom_id res chain seq x y z
N PHE A 1 20.92 3.20 -2.71
CA PHE A 1 19.67 3.59 -2.02
C PHE A 1 20.01 4.13 -0.64
N GLY A 2 19.91 5.43 -0.41
CA GLY A 2 20.09 6.03 0.92
C GLY A 2 18.75 6.15 1.62
N LEU A 3 18.56 5.45 2.74
CA LEU A 3 17.34 5.52 3.57
C LEU A 3 17.08 6.91 4.18
N ARG A 4 18.03 7.84 4.08
CA ARG A 4 17.92 9.20 4.66
C ARG A 4 16.82 10.06 4.05
N HIS A 5 16.29 9.67 2.88
CA HIS A 5 15.16 10.33 2.23
C HIS A 5 13.91 9.42 2.15
N ALA A 6 13.88 8.32 2.90
CA ALA A 6 12.71 7.44 2.93
C ALA A 6 11.59 8.05 3.77
N GLN A 7 10.35 7.91 3.31
CA GLN A 7 9.15 8.35 4.02
C GLN A 7 8.19 7.17 4.20
N VAL A 8 7.64 7.03 5.40
CA VAL A 8 6.54 6.08 5.66
C VAL A 8 5.24 6.72 5.17
N VAL A 9 4.64 6.12 4.14
CA VAL A 9 3.39 6.62 3.53
C VAL A 9 2.15 5.85 3.97
N ALA A 10 2.34 4.64 4.49
CA ALA A 10 1.27 3.80 5.00
C ALA A 10 1.82 2.89 6.11
N LEU A 11 0.99 2.68 7.15
CA LEU A 11 1.26 1.77 8.26
C LEU A 11 -0.05 1.09 8.64
N SER A 12 0.00 -0.20 8.94
CA SER A 12 -1.16 -0.99 9.33
C SER A 12 -0.72 -2.19 10.17
N THR A 13 -1.68 -2.78 10.87
CA THR A 13 -1.56 -4.08 11.53
C THR A 13 -2.84 -4.87 11.28
N GLY A 14 -2.80 -6.18 11.53
CA GLY A 14 -3.98 -7.04 11.44
C GLY A 14 -3.66 -8.41 10.82
N THR A 15 -4.44 -9.41 11.24
CA THR A 15 -4.27 -10.82 10.85
C THR A 15 -5.61 -11.54 10.64
N LYS A 16 -6.69 -10.78 10.51
CA LYS A 16 -8.05 -11.30 10.50
C LYS A 16 -8.82 -10.75 9.31
N CYS A 17 -9.78 -11.54 8.84
CA CYS A 17 -10.77 -11.16 7.85
C CYS A 17 -12.14 -11.13 8.51
N ILE A 18 -13.10 -10.46 7.88
CA ILE A 18 -14.47 -10.44 8.36
C ILE A 18 -15.16 -11.78 8.13
N ASN A 19 -16.15 -12.10 8.96
CA ASN A 19 -17.04 -13.23 8.72
C ASN A 19 -18.04 -12.92 7.58
N GLY A 20 -18.44 -13.94 6.83
CA GLY A 20 -19.37 -13.86 5.69
C GLY A 20 -20.71 -13.21 6.04
N GLU A 21 -21.21 -13.40 7.26
CA GLU A 21 -22.47 -12.81 7.76
C GLU A 21 -22.46 -11.28 7.83
N TYR A 22 -21.27 -10.66 7.85
CA TYR A 22 -21.10 -9.21 7.91
C TYR A 22 -20.63 -8.60 6.59
N LEU A 23 -20.62 -9.37 5.49
CA LEU A 23 -20.32 -8.84 4.17
C LEU A 23 -21.38 -7.80 3.76
N SER A 24 -20.92 -6.76 3.07
CA SER A 24 -21.78 -5.68 2.57
C SER A 24 -21.82 -5.67 1.05
N ASP A 25 -23.02 -5.61 0.49
CA ASP A 25 -23.26 -5.41 -0.95
C ASP A 25 -23.13 -3.93 -1.39
N GLN A 26 -23.07 -3.00 -0.43
CA GLN A 26 -22.89 -1.56 -0.65
C GLN A 26 -21.41 -1.11 -0.61
N GLY A 27 -20.47 -2.03 -0.37
CA GLY A 27 -19.04 -1.70 -0.31
C GLY A 27 -18.63 -0.89 0.92
N LEU A 28 -19.41 -0.92 2.00
CA LEU A 28 -19.18 -0.16 3.23
C LEU A 28 -18.26 -0.86 4.24
N VAL A 29 -17.86 -2.10 3.95
CA VAL A 29 -17.15 -2.97 4.88
C VAL A 29 -15.81 -3.43 4.30
N VAL A 30 -14.80 -3.57 5.15
CA VAL A 30 -13.49 -4.11 4.77
C VAL A 30 -13.49 -5.62 5.00
N ASN A 31 -13.38 -6.36 3.90
CA ASN A 31 -13.44 -7.82 3.96
C ASN A 31 -12.17 -8.45 4.55
N ASP A 32 -11.01 -7.89 4.18
CA ASP A 32 -9.70 -8.41 4.55
C ASP A 32 -8.90 -7.32 5.28
N CYS A 33 -8.65 -7.57 6.56
CA CYS A 33 -7.93 -6.68 7.46
C CYS A 33 -6.52 -7.23 7.78
N HIS A 34 -5.95 -8.12 6.96
CA HIS A 34 -4.52 -8.40 7.04
C HIS A 34 -3.72 -7.11 6.84
N ALA A 35 -2.60 -6.99 7.57
CA ALA A 35 -1.79 -5.78 7.60
C ALA A 35 -1.38 -5.35 6.19
N GLU A 36 -0.87 -6.28 5.38
CA GLU A 36 -0.43 -6.07 4.00
C GLU A 36 -1.56 -5.54 3.08
N VAL A 37 -2.77 -6.07 3.23
CA VAL A 37 -3.93 -5.67 2.43
C VAL A 37 -4.38 -4.27 2.83
N THR A 38 -4.41 -4.00 4.13
CA THR A 38 -4.79 -2.70 4.67
C THR A 38 -3.74 -1.63 4.33
N ALA A 39 -2.45 -1.96 4.39
CA ALA A 39 -1.35 -1.07 3.98
C ALA A 39 -1.50 -0.65 2.52
N ARG A 40 -1.82 -1.60 1.63
CA ARG A 40 -2.09 -1.31 0.22
C ARG A 40 -3.29 -0.39 0.05
N ARG A 41 -4.37 -0.59 0.80
CA ARG A 41 -5.54 0.31 0.77
C ARG A 41 -5.20 1.72 1.26
N ALA A 42 -4.39 1.84 2.30
CA ALA A 42 -3.88 3.12 2.79
C ALA A 42 -2.96 3.80 1.76
N LEU A 43 -2.13 3.03 1.05
CA LEU A 43 -1.31 3.54 -0.05
C LEU A 43 -2.18 4.14 -1.17
N LEU A 44 -3.31 3.54 -1.53
CA LEU A 44 -4.24 4.12 -2.52
C LEU A 44 -4.73 5.52 -2.08
N ARG A 45 -5.06 5.70 -0.79
CA ARG A 45 -5.43 7.02 -0.26
C ARG A 45 -4.30 8.04 -0.37
N PHE A 46 -3.06 7.62 -0.11
CA PHE A 46 -1.89 8.45 -0.35
C PHE A 46 -1.74 8.81 -1.84
N LEU A 47 -1.93 7.87 -2.76
CA LEU A 47 -1.87 8.17 -4.20
C LEU A 47 -2.98 9.16 -4.62
N TYR A 48 -4.20 9.04 -4.07
CA TYR A 48 -5.26 10.00 -4.32
C TYR A 48 -4.90 11.40 -3.81
N SER A 49 -4.37 11.55 -2.60
CA SER A 49 -3.96 12.86 -2.09
C SER A 49 -2.83 13.47 -2.93
N GLN A 50 -1.91 12.64 -3.44
CA GLN A 50 -0.86 13.09 -4.35
C GLN A 50 -1.41 13.58 -5.71
N LEU A 51 -2.49 12.99 -6.20
CA LEU A 51 -3.20 13.49 -7.39
C LEU A 51 -3.94 14.80 -7.09
N GLU A 52 -4.55 14.94 -5.91
CA GLU A 52 -5.17 16.20 -5.48
C GLU A 52 -4.14 17.34 -5.42
N PHE A 53 -2.95 17.09 -4.86
CA PHE A 53 -1.83 18.05 -4.89
C PHE A 53 -1.44 18.42 -6.32
N PHE A 54 -1.32 17.43 -7.21
CA PHE A 54 -0.98 17.67 -8.62
C PHE A 54 -2.02 18.53 -9.36
N LEU A 55 -3.30 18.36 -9.01
CA LEU A 55 -4.43 19.05 -9.64
C LEU A 55 -4.80 20.37 -8.94
N SER A 56 -4.08 20.73 -7.88
CA SER A 56 -4.30 21.98 -7.16
C SER A 56 -4.09 23.20 -8.08
N LYS A 57 -4.81 24.28 -7.80
CA LYS A 57 -4.66 25.56 -8.53
C LYS A 57 -3.39 26.31 -8.09
N ARG A 58 -2.74 25.88 -7.01
CA ARG A 58 -1.56 26.51 -6.44
C ARG A 58 -0.29 25.89 -7.03
N PRO A 59 0.55 26.69 -7.71
CA PRO A 59 1.82 26.21 -8.28
C PRO A 59 2.84 25.70 -7.24
N GLU A 60 2.65 25.89 -5.96
CA GLU A 60 3.50 25.27 -4.94
C GLU A 60 3.09 23.81 -4.67
N ASP A 61 1.80 23.48 -4.83
CA ASP A 61 1.26 22.16 -4.46
C ASP A 61 1.59 21.08 -5.51
N TRP A 62 1.62 21.42 -6.81
CA TRP A 62 1.99 20.44 -7.86
C TRP A 62 3.47 20.05 -7.80
N GLU A 63 4.35 20.93 -7.30
CA GLU A 63 5.78 20.65 -7.11
C GLU A 63 6.01 19.62 -6.00
N GLU A 64 5.13 19.54 -5.01
CA GLU A 64 5.17 18.56 -3.92
C GLU A 64 4.60 17.19 -4.31
N SER A 65 3.80 17.11 -5.38
CA SER A 65 3.21 15.84 -5.83
C SER A 65 4.26 14.86 -6.37
N ILE A 66 4.14 13.57 -6.04
CA ILE A 66 4.94 12.50 -6.66
C ILE A 66 4.58 12.21 -8.13
N PHE A 67 3.51 12.81 -8.66
CA PHE A 67 3.06 12.59 -10.03
C PHE A 67 3.57 13.67 -11.00
N VAL A 68 3.66 13.29 -12.27
CA VAL A 68 3.85 14.18 -13.41
C VAL A 68 2.90 13.78 -14.54
N ARG A 69 2.62 14.73 -15.44
CA ARG A 69 1.84 14.46 -16.65
C ARG A 69 2.57 13.45 -17.53
N HIS A 70 1.88 12.43 -18.01
CA HIS A 70 2.44 11.47 -18.95
C HIS A 70 1.70 11.54 -20.29
N LYS A 71 2.37 12.11 -21.30
CA LYS A 71 1.81 12.35 -22.64
C LYS A 71 0.48 13.13 -22.56
N GLU A 72 -0.35 13.04 -23.59
CA GLU A 72 -1.63 13.77 -23.63
C GLU A 72 -2.73 13.16 -22.75
N ARG A 73 -2.57 11.91 -22.26
CA ARG A 73 -3.62 11.21 -21.50
C ARG A 73 -3.02 10.40 -20.35
N GLY A 74 -2.90 11.04 -19.18
CA GLY A 74 -2.64 10.36 -17.91
C GLY A 74 -1.54 10.99 -17.06
N TYR A 75 -1.22 10.29 -15.98
CA TYR A 75 -0.19 10.66 -15.02
C TYR A 75 0.77 9.47 -14.84
N ARG A 76 2.03 9.77 -14.52
CA ARG A 76 3.02 8.78 -14.10
C ARG A 76 3.72 9.27 -12.85
N LEU A 77 4.38 8.37 -12.13
CA LEU A 77 5.28 8.76 -11.06
C LEU A 77 6.48 9.53 -11.63
N ARG A 78 6.98 10.48 -10.84
CA ARG A 78 8.27 11.12 -11.07
C ARG A 78 9.37 10.07 -11.10
N ASP A 79 10.43 10.39 -11.84
CA ASP A 79 11.61 9.53 -11.89
C ASP A 79 12.20 9.38 -10.48
N ASN A 80 12.76 8.21 -10.19
CA ASN A 80 13.34 7.85 -8.89
C ASN A 80 12.36 7.68 -7.70
N ILE A 81 11.04 7.75 -7.92
CA ILE A 81 10.06 7.36 -6.89
C ILE A 81 9.94 5.84 -6.86
N HIS A 82 10.16 5.26 -5.68
CA HIS A 82 10.05 3.82 -5.43
C HIS A 82 9.17 3.56 -4.21
N PHE A 83 8.37 2.51 -4.27
CA PHE A 83 7.60 2.02 -3.14
C PHE A 83 8.21 0.73 -2.61
N HIS A 84 8.40 0.67 -1.29
CA HIS A 84 8.91 -0.51 -0.60
C HIS A 84 7.84 -1.02 0.34
N MET A 85 7.50 -2.30 0.23
CA MET A 85 6.57 -2.96 1.12
C MET A 85 7.33 -3.74 2.17
N TYR A 86 7.02 -3.49 3.44
CA TYR A 86 7.52 -4.24 4.57
C TYR A 86 6.35 -4.95 5.25
N ILE A 87 6.53 -6.24 5.54
CA ILE A 87 5.60 -7.06 6.32
C ILE A 87 6.46 -7.73 7.39
N SER A 88 6.04 -7.71 8.65
CA SER A 88 6.82 -8.23 9.78
C SER A 88 7.07 -9.74 9.72
N THR A 89 6.28 -10.47 8.93
CA THR A 89 6.40 -11.91 8.66
C THR A 89 6.02 -12.18 7.21
N SER A 90 6.42 -13.33 6.65
CA SER A 90 5.98 -13.72 5.31
C SER A 90 4.45 -13.74 5.20
N PRO A 91 3.87 -13.21 4.11
CA PRO A 91 2.42 -13.14 3.94
C PRO A 91 1.80 -14.54 3.90
N CYS A 92 0.55 -14.65 4.34
CA CYS A 92 -0.19 -15.92 4.33
C CYS A 92 -0.38 -16.48 2.90
N GLY A 93 -0.44 -17.81 2.76
CA GLY A 93 -0.48 -18.50 1.47
C GLY A 93 0.90 -18.97 1.01
N ASP A 94 1.15 -18.97 -0.30
CA ASP A 94 2.40 -19.48 -0.91
C ASP A 94 3.67 -18.77 -0.40
N GLY A 95 3.53 -17.52 0.05
CA GLY A 95 4.64 -16.76 0.66
C GLY A 95 5.16 -17.35 1.97
N ARG A 96 4.35 -18.15 2.68
CA ARG A 96 4.76 -18.86 3.91
C ARG A 96 5.29 -20.26 3.64
N LEU A 97 4.83 -20.94 2.58
CA LEU A 97 5.14 -22.35 2.30
C LEU A 97 6.65 -22.63 2.11
N ASN A 98 7.44 -21.63 1.71
CA ASN A 98 8.89 -21.75 1.52
C ASN A 98 9.69 -20.97 2.56
N SER A 99 9.08 -20.58 3.69
CA SER A 99 9.80 -19.93 4.78
C SER A 99 10.60 -20.99 5.56
N PRO A 100 11.93 -20.88 5.69
CA PRO A 100 12.79 -21.95 6.22
C PRO A 100 12.65 -22.25 7.73
N TYR A 101 11.58 -21.79 8.40
CA TYR A 101 11.42 -21.90 9.85
C TYR A 101 10.30 -22.86 10.32
N GLU A 102 9.64 -23.61 9.44
CA GLU A 102 8.62 -24.62 9.83
C GLU A 102 8.98 -26.07 9.45
N ILE A 103 10.27 -26.42 9.38
CA ILE A 103 10.72 -27.83 9.32
C ILE A 103 11.41 -28.22 10.63
N THR A 104 10.75 -28.05 11.78
CA THR A 104 11.12 -28.76 13.02
C THR A 104 9.96 -28.75 14.02
N SER A 105 9.05 -29.72 13.92
CA SER A 105 8.39 -30.33 15.10
C SER A 105 7.50 -31.50 14.66
N ASP A 106 8.13 -32.56 14.15
CA ASP A 106 7.59 -33.91 14.31
C ASP A 106 8.76 -34.75 14.84
N SER A 107 8.74 -34.96 16.15
CA SER A 107 9.56 -35.93 16.87
C SER A 107 8.72 -36.54 17.98
#